data_AF-A0A7Y5V5J1-F1
#
_entry.id   AF-A0A7Y5V5J1-F1
#
_cell.length_a   1.000
_cell.length_b   1.000
_cell.length_c   1.000
_cell.angle_alpha   90.00
_cell.angle_beta   90.00
_cell.angle_gamma   90.00
#
_symmetry.space_group_name_H-M   'P 1'
#
loop_
_entity.id
_entity.type
_entity.pdbx_description
1 polymer ?
#
loop_
_entity_poly.entity_id
_entity_poly.type
_entity_poly.pdbx_seq_one_letter_code
_entity_poly.pdbx_strand_id
1 'polypeptide(L)'
;MRRRGGHHRPLTESLGIGGRIVAIVFLADAPSLHAAGEVPAPDVIKIDVEGAERLVLAGAARLLRERRPVVILSVHSDDLDRDCRATLSGLGYSVTGIDRYVLVAVPEPPAAGSTA
;
A
#
# COMPACT_ATOMS: atom_id res chain seq x y z
N MET A 1 37.24 21.37 -8.64
CA MET A 1 35.85 21.19 -9.11
C MET A 1 35.51 19.71 -9.10
N ARG A 2 34.73 19.22 -8.12
CA ARG A 2 34.23 17.83 -8.05
C ARG A 2 32.72 17.89 -7.84
N ARG A 3 31.96 17.44 -8.84
CA ARG A 3 30.50 17.31 -8.74
C ARG A 3 30.21 16.19 -7.74
N ARG A 4 29.61 16.51 -6.60
CA ARG A 4 29.10 15.52 -5.65
C ARG A 4 27.79 14.96 -6.22
N GLY A 5 27.79 13.65 -6.45
CA GLY A 5 26.63 12.90 -6.93
C GLY A 5 25.46 13.03 -5.95
N GLY A 6 24.26 13.16 -6.51
CA GLY A 6 23.02 13.11 -5.75
C GLY A 6 22.88 11.73 -5.14
N HIS A 7 23.10 11.64 -3.83
CA HIS A 7 22.68 10.49 -3.04
C HIS A 7 21.15 10.54 -2.98
N HIS A 8 20.48 9.78 -3.84
CA HIS A 8 19.07 9.45 -3.65
C HIS A 8 18.97 8.74 -2.30
N ARG A 9 18.42 9.44 -1.30
CA ARG A 9 18.10 8.81 -0.03
C ARG A 9 17.06 7.71 -0.31
N PRO A 10 17.26 6.50 0.21
CA PRO A 10 16.26 5.45 0.07
C PRO A 10 14.90 5.98 0.56
N LEU A 11 13.82 5.72 -0.19
CA LEU A 11 12.46 6.14 0.18
C LEU A 11 12.08 5.69 1.60
N THR A 12 12.74 4.64 2.11
CA THR A 12 12.58 4.14 3.47
C THR A 12 12.99 5.15 4.55
N GLU A 13 14.03 5.94 4.32
CA GLU A 13 14.49 6.96 5.29
C GLU A 13 13.63 8.22 5.25
N SER A 14 13.18 8.65 4.06
CA SER A 14 12.35 9.87 3.93
C SER A 14 10.95 9.71 4.53
N LEU A 15 10.46 8.48 4.69
CA LEU A 15 9.13 8.19 5.22
C LEU A 15 9.14 7.68 6.68
N GLY A 16 10.32 7.58 7.32
CA GLY A 16 10.42 7.10 8.70
C GLY A 16 10.04 5.62 8.90
N ILE A 17 10.04 4.83 7.83
CA ILE A 17 9.67 3.41 7.86
C ILE A 17 10.90 2.56 8.20
N GLY A 18 10.86 1.92 9.36
CA GLY A 18 11.91 1.04 9.87
C GLY A 18 12.05 -0.25 9.08
N GLY A 19 12.65 -0.18 7.89
CA GLY A 19 13.41 -1.27 7.26
C GLY A 19 12.72 -2.62 7.06
N ARG A 20 11.41 -2.69 6.79
CA ARG A 20 10.73 -3.94 6.41
C ARG A 20 9.84 -3.73 5.19
N ILE A 21 10.40 -4.04 4.02
CA ILE A 21 9.67 -4.08 2.75
C ILE A 21 9.23 -5.54 2.53
N VAL A 22 7.93 -5.80 2.51
CA VAL A 22 7.38 -7.09 2.06
C VAL A 22 6.53 -6.81 0.81
N ALA A 23 7.00 -7.30 -0.34
CA ALA A 23 6.25 -7.39 -1.58
C ALA A 23 5.98 -8.90 -1.82
N ILE A 24 4.93 -9.42 -2.49
CA ILE A 24 4.15 -9.00 -3.65
C ILE A 24 2.80 -9.77 -3.59
N VAL A 25 1.67 -9.18 -4.01
CA VAL A 25 0.43 -9.95 -4.25
C VAL A 25 0.38 -10.43 -5.71
N PHE A 26 0.63 -11.73 -5.94
CA PHE A 26 0.22 -12.44 -7.17
C PHE A 26 -1.02 -13.29 -6.86
N LEU A 27 -1.99 -13.28 -7.79
CA LEU A 27 -3.28 -13.97 -7.71
C LEU A 27 -3.12 -15.49 -7.53
N ALA A 28 -3.27 -15.96 -6.30
CA ALA A 28 -3.91 -17.23 -5.98
C ALA A 28 -4.39 -17.12 -4.52
N ASP A 29 -5.59 -17.60 -4.26
CA ASP A 29 -6.27 -17.65 -2.97
C ASP A 29 -5.33 -17.91 -1.77
N ALA A 30 -4.82 -16.84 -1.15
CA ALA A 30 -3.98 -16.92 0.04
C ALA A 30 -4.74 -16.42 1.28
N PRO A 31 -5.77 -17.13 1.76
CA PRO A 31 -5.94 -17.22 3.19
C PRO A 31 -4.67 -17.87 3.77
N SER A 32 -4.26 -17.45 4.97
CA SER A 32 -3.30 -18.14 5.83
C SER A 32 -1.79 -18.15 5.52
N LEU A 33 -1.14 -16.99 5.30
CA LEU A 33 0.29 -16.84 5.68
C LEU A 33 0.49 -16.01 6.97
N HIS A 34 -0.43 -15.10 7.29
CA HIS A 34 -0.40 -14.38 8.58
C HIS A 34 -1.15 -15.08 9.71
N ALA A 35 -1.96 -16.10 9.39
CA ALA A 35 -2.86 -16.75 10.34
C ALA A 35 -2.14 -17.60 11.41
N ALA A 36 -0.87 -17.94 11.19
CA ALA A 36 -0.06 -18.76 12.10
C ALA A 36 0.98 -17.97 12.92
N GLY A 37 1.07 -16.64 12.76
CA GLY A 37 2.09 -15.83 13.44
C GLY A 37 3.54 -16.03 12.91
N GLU A 38 3.70 -16.78 11.82
CA GLU A 38 5.00 -17.08 11.21
C GLU A 38 5.60 -15.90 10.43
N VAL A 39 4.76 -14.96 9.98
CA VAL A 39 5.20 -13.75 9.25
C VAL A 39 4.60 -12.48 9.87
N PRO A 40 5.43 -11.51 10.30
CA PRO A 40 4.97 -10.20 10.79
C PRO A 40 4.05 -9.51 9.78
N ALA A 41 3.13 -8.66 10.27
CA ALA A 41 2.31 -7.83 9.39
C ALA A 41 3.21 -6.86 8.59
N PRO A 42 2.94 -6.65 7.29
CA PRO A 42 3.75 -5.75 6.47
C PRO A 42 3.51 -4.29 6.85
N ASP A 43 4.56 -3.46 6.80
CA ASP A 43 4.45 -2.00 6.93
C ASP A 43 4.10 -1.34 5.59
N VAL A 44 4.44 -2.01 4.47
CA VAL A 44 4.21 -1.56 3.10
C VAL A 44 3.78 -2.75 2.24
N ILE A 45 2.80 -2.56 1.36
CA ILE A 45 2.38 -3.54 0.36
C ILE A 45 2.51 -2.91 -1.03
N LYS A 46 3.12 -3.64 -1.97
CA LYS A 46 3.04 -3.33 -3.40
C LYS A 46 2.02 -4.25 -4.08
N ILE A 47 1.09 -3.65 -4.80
CA ILE A 47 0.09 -4.34 -5.63
C ILE A 47 0.40 -3.99 -7.09
N ASP A 48 0.72 -5.01 -7.88
CA ASP A 48 1.13 -4.87 -9.27
C ASP A 48 0.45 -5.99 -10.07
N VAL A 49 -0.84 -5.79 -10.35
CA VAL A 49 -1.69 -6.76 -11.03
C VAL A 49 -2.40 -6.10 -12.20
N GLU A 50 -2.41 -6.77 -13.34
CA GLU A 50 -3.05 -6.28 -14.57
C GLU A 50 -4.56 -6.60 -14.52
N GLY A 51 -5.40 -5.58 -14.29
CA GLY A 51 -6.87 -5.68 -14.38
C GLY A 51 -7.60 -6.34 -13.21
N ALA A 52 -6.88 -6.84 -12.19
CA ALA A 52 -7.43 -7.51 -11.02
C ALA A 52 -7.36 -6.67 -9.73
N GLU A 53 -7.06 -5.38 -9.82
CA GLU A 53 -6.78 -4.47 -8.71
C GLU A 53 -7.93 -4.45 -7.70
N ARG A 54 -9.18 -4.37 -8.20
CA ARG A 54 -10.40 -4.39 -7.36
C ARG A 54 -10.54 -5.68 -6.57
N LEU A 55 -10.24 -6.83 -7.19
CA LEU A 55 -10.32 -8.13 -6.52
C LEU A 55 -9.24 -8.25 -5.44
N VAL A 56 -8.03 -7.78 -5.71
CA VAL A 56 -6.94 -7.74 -4.73
C VAL A 56 -7.29 -6.84 -3.55
N LEU A 57 -7.79 -5.63 -3.79
CA LEU A 57 -8.20 -4.72 -2.71
C LEU A 57 -9.35 -5.29 -1.89
N ALA A 58 -10.33 -5.94 -2.52
CA ALA A 58 -11.43 -6.61 -1.81
C ALA A 58 -10.92 -7.76 -0.92
N GLY A 59 -10.04 -8.62 -1.44
CA GLY A 59 -9.43 -9.72 -0.69
C GLY A 59 -8.52 -9.23 0.45
N ALA A 60 -7.83 -8.11 0.25
CA ALA A 60 -6.95 -7.49 1.25
C ALA A 60 -7.70 -6.61 2.26
N ALA A 61 -9.01 -6.39 2.11
CA ALA A 61 -9.74 -5.36 2.87
C ALA A 61 -9.64 -5.54 4.39
N ARG A 62 -9.59 -6.78 4.89
CA ARG A 62 -9.39 -7.05 6.33
C ARG A 62 -8.00 -6.62 6.80
N LEU A 63 -6.95 -7.00 6.05
CA LEU A 63 -5.57 -6.62 6.31
C LEU A 63 -5.40 -5.09 6.29
N LEU A 64 -5.97 -4.42 5.28
CA LEU A 64 -5.91 -2.97 5.14
C LEU A 64 -6.60 -2.23 6.31
N ARG A 65 -7.72 -2.75 6.82
CA ARG A 65 -8.41 -2.16 8.00
C ARG A 65 -7.67 -2.40 9.31
N GLU A 66 -7.22 -3.62 9.55
CA GLU A 66 -6.66 -4.02 10.85
C GLU A 66 -5.18 -3.63 11.00
N ARG A 67 -4.40 -3.79 9.93
CA ARG A 67 -2.93 -3.59 9.96
C ARG A 67 -2.49 -2.27 9.38
N ARG A 68 -3.33 -1.63 8.57
CA ARG A 68 -3.11 -0.30 8.01
C ARG A 68 -1.71 -0.12 7.37
N PRO A 69 -1.21 -1.02 6.50
CA PRO A 69 0.07 -0.83 5.82
C PRO A 69 -0.02 0.33 4.80
N VAL A 70 1.11 0.95 4.45
CA VAL A 70 1.19 1.80 3.25
C VAL A 70 0.98 0.95 2.00
N VAL A 71 0.22 1.43 1.02
CA VAL A 71 -0.04 0.71 -0.24
C VAL A 71 0.58 1.46 -1.42
N ILE A 72 1.34 0.74 -2.25
CA ILE A 72 1.79 1.20 -3.56
C ILE A 72 1.07 0.35 -4.60
N LEU A 73 0.21 0.97 -5.40
CA LEU A 73 -0.69 0.25 -6.33
C LEU A 73 -0.47 0.74 -7.76
N SER A 74 -0.10 -0.18 -8.65
CA SER A 74 -0.17 0.05 -10.10
C SER A 74 -1.62 -0.09 -10.57
N VAL A 75 -2.10 0.86 -11.37
CA VAL A 75 -3.45 0.87 -11.94
C VAL A 75 -3.39 0.90 -13.47
N HIS A 76 -4.09 -0.02 -14.13
CA HIS A 76 -3.93 -0.24 -15.58
C HIS A 76 -5.03 0.41 -16.44
N SER A 77 -5.92 1.21 -15.84
CA SER A 77 -6.87 2.06 -16.57
C SER A 77 -7.37 3.22 -15.71
N ASP A 78 -7.93 4.26 -16.34
CA ASP A 78 -8.53 5.41 -15.63
C ASP A 78 -9.74 5.00 -14.78
N ASP A 79 -10.50 3.98 -15.22
CA ASP A 79 -11.62 3.44 -14.46
C ASP A 79 -11.11 2.73 -13.20
N LEU A 80 -10.03 1.96 -13.32
CA LEU A 80 -9.39 1.27 -12.20
C LEU A 80 -8.73 2.26 -11.23
N ASP A 81 -8.13 3.34 -11.72
CA ASP A 81 -7.62 4.44 -10.88
C ASP A 81 -8.74 5.00 -9.99
N ARG A 82 -9.88 5.38 -10.59
CA ARG A 82 -11.02 5.92 -9.84
C ARG A 82 -11.57 4.94 -8.81
N ASP A 83 -11.81 3.70 -9.21
CA ASP A 83 -12.37 2.67 -8.33
C ASP A 83 -11.42 2.33 -7.16
N CYS A 84 -10.12 2.24 -7.44
CA CYS A 84 -9.12 1.94 -6.42
C CYS A 84 -8.95 3.10 -5.44
N ARG A 85 -8.93 4.36 -5.92
CA ARG A 85 -8.93 5.54 -5.05
C ARG A 85 -10.14 5.57 -4.13
N ALA A 86 -11.34 5.38 -4.68
CA ALA A 86 -12.57 5.37 -3.89
C ALA A 86 -12.54 4.26 -2.83
N THR A 87 -12.06 3.07 -3.19
CA THR A 87 -11.94 1.94 -2.26
C THR A 87 -10.97 2.25 -1.12
N LEU A 88 -9.75 2.71 -1.44
CA LEU A 88 -8.72 3.00 -0.44
C LEU A 88 -9.13 4.17 0.46
N SER A 89 -9.68 5.25 -0.11
CA SER A 89 -10.20 6.37 0.68
C SER A 89 -11.36 5.95 1.59
N GLY A 90 -12.25 5.08 1.14
CA GLY A 90 -13.31 4.49 1.97
C GLY A 90 -12.78 3.64 3.14
N LEU A 91 -11.53 3.19 3.08
CA LEU A 91 -10.83 2.49 4.17
C LEU A 91 -10.06 3.43 5.10
N GLY A 92 -10.16 4.76 4.90
CA GLY A 92 -9.45 5.76 5.69
C GLY A 92 -7.99 5.93 5.28
N TYR A 93 -7.71 5.87 3.98
CA TYR A 93 -6.41 6.16 3.39
C TYR A 93 -6.42 7.48 2.61
N SER A 94 -5.34 8.24 2.75
CA SER A 94 -5.01 9.36 1.87
C SER A 94 -4.28 8.83 0.64
N VAL A 95 -4.82 9.07 -0.56
CA VAL A 95 -4.33 8.48 -1.81
C VAL A 95 -3.75 9.55 -2.73
N THR A 96 -2.46 9.42 -3.08
CA THR A 96 -1.75 10.34 -3.98
C THR A 96 -1.28 9.59 -5.23
N GLY A 97 -1.48 10.16 -6.42
CA GLY A 97 -0.83 9.66 -7.64
C GLY A 97 0.61 10.16 -7.71
N ILE A 98 1.57 9.26 -7.90
CA ILE A 98 3.00 9.62 -8.01
C ILE A 98 3.55 9.47 -9.43
N ASP A 99 2.81 8.74 -10.28
CA ASP A 99 3.01 8.63 -11.73
C ASP A 99 1.63 8.38 -12.37
N ARG A 100 1.55 8.39 -13.70
CA ARG A 100 0.31 8.20 -14.46
C ARG A 100 -0.45 6.93 -14.07
N TYR A 101 0.26 5.88 -13.69
CA TYR A 101 -0.32 4.57 -13.39
C TYR A 101 0.02 4.07 -11.98
N VAL A 102 0.52 4.94 -11.08
CA VAL A 102 0.96 4.52 -9.76
C VAL A 102 0.36 5.39 -8.65
N LEU A 103 -0.31 4.72 -7.73
CA LEU A 103 -0.89 5.28 -6.51
C LEU A 103 -0.03 4.94 -5.30
N VAL A 104 0.08 5.90 -4.38
CA VAL A 104 0.54 5.68 -3.01
C VAL A 104 -0.60 6.03 -2.08
N ALA A 105 -1.03 5.07 -1.25
CA ALA A 105 -2.02 5.27 -0.23
C ALA A 105 -1.40 5.11 1.16
N VAL A 106 -1.54 6.15 1.98
CA VAL A 106 -1.04 6.18 3.35
C VAL A 106 -2.24 6.17 4.29
N PRO A 107 -2.28 5.32 5.32
CA PRO A 107 -3.37 5.32 6.28
C PRO A 107 -3.45 6.68 6.96
N GLU A 108 -4.64 7.25 7.01
CA GLU A 108 -4.85 8.48 7.79
C GLU A 108 -4.68 8.17 9.29
N PRO A 109 -4.28 9.15 10.11
CA PRO A 109 -4.34 8.96 11.55
C PRO A 109 -5.77 8.60 11.96
N PRO A 110 -5.98 7.73 12.95
CA PRO A 110 -7.31 7.55 13.50
C PRO A 110 -7.87 8.91 13.93
N ALA A 111 -9.11 9.20 13.55
CA ALA A 111 -9.76 10.45 13.92
C ALA A 111 -9.66 10.62 15.45
N ALA A 112 -9.12 11.77 15.88
CA ALA A 112 -8.96 12.09 17.29
C ALA A 112 -10.32 11.98 17.99
N GLY A 113 -10.52 10.91 18.78
CA GLY A 113 -11.78 10.65 19.50
C GLY A 113 -12.36 9.24 19.34
N SER A 114 -11.79 8.37 18.50
CA SER A 114 -12.20 6.97 18.42
C SER A 114 -11.20 6.05 19.15
N THR A 115 -11.00 6.26 20.43
CA THR A 115 -10.54 5.19 21.33
C THR A 115 -11.79 4.47 21.83
N ALA A 116 -12.00 3.25 21.33
CA ALA A 116 -12.81 2.26 22.02
C ALA A 116 -12.05 1.78 23.27
#